data_AF-A0A969JXZ9-F1
#
_entry.id   AF-A0A969JXZ9-F1
#
_cell.length_a   1.000
_cell.length_b   1.000
_cell.length_c   1.000
_cell.angle_alpha   90.00
_cell.angle_beta   90.00
_cell.angle_gamma   90.00
#
_symmetry.space_group_name_H-M   'P 1'
#
loop_
_entity.id
_entity.type
_entity.pdbx_description
1 polymer ?
#
loop_
_entity_poly.entity_id
_entity_poly.type
_entity_poly.pdbx_seq_one_letter_code
_entity_poly.pdbx_strand_id
1 'polypeptide(L)'
;LRRRGAQVRWRKARPHRRRCDALEVVTHQMNAHAFRLTQRRTVEETQEAKTPGPATSIFKMYGTELQQERSSLLVELRGFKGIGWAGRGFHGVEVEGTRNWLGERAASIYSGSNEIQRNIIAKRVLGLPD
;
A
#
# COMPACT_ATOMS: atom_id res chain seq x y z
N LEU A 1 33.21 -21.88 -26.74
CA LEU A 1 32.22 -22.69 -25.99
C LEU A 1 31.19 -21.76 -25.32
N ARG A 2 29.95 -22.23 -25.26
CA ARG A 2 28.65 -21.56 -25.07
C ARG A 2 28.53 -20.52 -23.94
N ARG A 3 28.02 -19.33 -24.29
CA ARG A 3 27.44 -18.32 -23.38
C ARG A 3 26.14 -18.87 -22.78
N ARG A 4 26.06 -18.98 -21.45
CA ARG A 4 24.79 -19.30 -20.76
C ARG A 4 23.98 -18.01 -20.62
N GLY A 5 22.93 -17.87 -21.42
CA GLY A 5 21.94 -16.82 -21.25
C GLY A 5 21.14 -17.07 -19.97
N ALA A 6 21.21 -16.13 -19.03
CA ALA A 6 20.35 -16.12 -17.86
C ALA A 6 18.92 -15.81 -18.32
N GLN A 7 18.08 -16.84 -18.35
CA GLN A 7 16.67 -16.74 -18.70
C GLN A 7 15.95 -16.05 -17.54
N VAL A 8 15.75 -14.74 -17.65
CA VAL A 8 14.90 -13.98 -16.73
C VAL A 8 13.49 -14.52 -16.86
N ARG A 9 13.09 -15.34 -15.88
CA ARG A 9 11.76 -15.95 -15.80
C ARG A 9 10.76 -14.86 -15.38
N TRP A 10 10.24 -14.14 -16.35
CA TRP A 10 9.10 -13.25 -16.16
C TRP A 10 7.97 -14.02 -15.49
N ARG A 11 7.60 -13.61 -14.28
CA ARG A 11 6.49 -14.16 -13.51
C ARG A 11 5.24 -14.03 -14.39
N LYS A 12 4.64 -15.17 -14.76
CA LYS A 12 3.49 -15.26 -15.68
C LYS A 12 2.48 -14.14 -15.37
N ALA A 13 2.19 -13.32 -16.38
CA ALA A 13 1.14 -12.32 -16.35
C ALA A 13 -0.17 -12.99 -15.89
N ARG A 14 -0.81 -12.43 -14.86
CA ARG A 14 -2.11 -12.92 -14.41
C ARG A 14 -3.14 -12.70 -15.52
N PRO A 15 -4.06 -13.65 -15.77
CA PRO A 15 -4.97 -13.56 -16.90
C PRO A 15 -5.88 -12.33 -16.77
N HIS A 16 -6.21 -11.74 -17.91
CA HIS A 16 -7.14 -10.65 -18.08
C HIS A 16 -8.54 -11.07 -17.55
N ARG A 17 -8.87 -10.60 -16.35
CA ARG A 17 -10.22 -10.37 -15.79
C ARG A 17 -10.01 -9.85 -14.38
N ARG A 18 -10.09 -8.54 -14.17
CA ARG A 18 -10.20 -7.96 -12.84
C ARG A 18 -11.36 -6.99 -12.84
N ARG A 19 -12.56 -7.51 -12.62
CA ARG A 19 -13.53 -6.71 -11.88
C ARG A 19 -13.03 -6.75 -10.43
N CYS A 20 -13.14 -5.67 -9.67
CA CYS A 20 -12.85 -5.74 -8.24
C CYS A 20 -13.75 -6.83 -7.65
N ASP A 21 -13.15 -7.87 -7.12
CA ASP A 21 -13.94 -8.93 -6.53
C ASP A 21 -14.40 -8.44 -5.15
N ALA A 22 -15.65 -8.70 -4.78
CA ALA A 22 -16.17 -8.32 -3.46
C ALA A 22 -15.27 -8.84 -2.32
N LEU A 23 -14.57 -9.95 -2.55
CA LEU A 23 -13.57 -10.52 -1.66
C LEU A 23 -12.36 -9.59 -1.43
N GLU A 24 -11.91 -8.85 -2.44
CA GLU A 24 -10.79 -7.90 -2.31
C GLU A 24 -11.20 -6.73 -1.40
N VAL A 25 -12.43 -6.24 -1.54
CA VAL A 25 -12.99 -5.19 -0.66
C VAL A 25 -13.09 -5.69 0.79
N VAL A 26 -13.61 -6.90 1.00
CA VAL A 26 -13.72 -7.50 2.33
C VAL A 26 -12.33 -7.71 2.96
N THR A 27 -11.38 -8.25 2.18
CA THR A 27 -10.00 -8.46 2.64
C THR A 27 -9.36 -7.14 3.05
N HIS A 28 -9.53 -6.09 2.24
CA HIS A 28 -9.03 -4.76 2.57
C HIS A 28 -9.64 -4.23 3.88
N GLN A 29 -10.95 -4.39 4.07
CA GLN A 29 -11.63 -3.96 5.31
C GLN A 29 -11.12 -4.74 6.54
N MET A 30 -10.95 -6.06 6.42
CA MET A 30 -10.39 -6.89 7.50
C MET A 30 -8.97 -6.44 7.86
N ASN A 31 -8.11 -6.21 6.87
CA ASN A 31 -6.74 -5.74 7.06
C ASN A 31 -6.70 -4.36 7.71
N ALA A 32 -7.53 -3.41 7.25
CA ALA A 32 -7.64 -2.08 7.82
C ALA A 32 -8.15 -2.12 9.28
N HIS A 33 -9.03 -3.07 9.61
CA HIS A 33 -9.48 -3.28 10.99
C HIS A 33 -8.36 -3.84 11.88
N ALA A 34 -7.69 -4.92 11.42
CA ALA A 34 -6.57 -5.53 12.13
C ALA A 34 -5.42 -4.53 12.36
N PHE A 35 -5.12 -3.70 11.36
CA PHE A 35 -4.13 -2.63 11.46
C PHE A 35 -4.47 -1.65 12.59
N ARG A 36 -5.72 -1.19 12.64
CA ARG A 36 -6.19 -0.23 13.64
C ARG A 36 -6.13 -0.80 15.07
N LEU A 37 -6.48 -2.09 15.23
CA LEU A 37 -6.36 -2.79 16.50
C LEU A 37 -4.89 -2.91 16.92
N THR A 38 -4.00 -3.25 15.99
CA THR A 38 -2.56 -3.34 16.26
C THR A 38 -1.97 -1.99 16.64
N GLN A 39 -2.34 -0.92 15.94
CA GLN A 39 -1.92 0.44 16.30
C GLN A 39 -2.36 0.82 17.70
N ARG A 40 -3.62 0.52 18.06
CA ARG A 40 -4.14 0.79 19.41
C ARG A 40 -3.36 0.03 20.47
N ARG A 41 -3.18 -1.28 20.27
CA ARG A 41 -2.39 -2.13 21.19
C ARG A 41 -0.99 -1.58 21.39
N THR A 42 -0.30 -1.20 20.31
CA THR A 42 1.06 -0.64 20.42
C THR A 42 1.09 0.71 21.12
N VAL A 43 0.07 1.55 20.94
CA VAL A 43 -0.03 2.80 21.72
C VAL A 43 -0.21 2.49 23.21
N GLU A 44 -1.07 1.55 23.56
CA GLU A 44 -1.28 1.09 24.94
C GLU A 44 0.01 0.52 25.55
N GLU A 45 0.73 -0.36 24.84
CA GLU A 45 2.04 -0.91 25.25
C GLU A 45 3.12 0.18 25.39
N THR A 46 3.09 1.22 24.56
CA THR A 46 4.07 2.32 24.59
C THR A 46 3.77 3.36 25.67
N GLN A 47 2.52 3.47 26.15
CA GLN A 47 2.21 4.32 27.30
C GLN A 47 2.88 3.83 28.59
N GLU A 48 3.11 2.52 28.70
CA GLU A 48 3.85 1.91 29.81
C GLU A 48 5.37 1.93 29.58
N ALA A 49 5.84 1.88 28.33
CA ALA A 49 7.26 1.89 27.96
C ALA A 49 7.64 3.11 27.10
N LYS A 50 8.33 4.08 27.70
CA LYS A 50 8.84 5.28 27.01
C LYS A 50 9.75 4.91 25.82
N THR A 51 9.18 4.93 24.62
CA THR A 51 9.72 5.39 23.31
C THR A 51 9.02 4.62 22.19
N PRO A 52 8.43 5.27 21.17
CA PRO A 52 7.89 4.58 20.01
C PRO A 52 9.02 3.83 19.29
N GLY A 53 9.07 2.51 19.46
CA GLY A 53 10.11 1.67 18.88
C GLY A 53 10.02 1.52 17.35
N PRO A 54 10.71 0.50 16.79
CA PRO A 54 10.67 0.15 15.36
C PRO A 54 9.26 -0.04 14.77
N ALA A 55 8.26 -0.28 15.63
CA ALA A 55 6.84 -0.39 15.28
C ALA A 55 6.31 0.83 14.51
N THR A 56 6.80 2.03 14.81
CA THR A 56 6.39 3.26 14.10
C THR A 56 6.72 3.20 12.61
N SER A 57 7.89 2.68 12.25
CA SER A 57 8.31 2.51 10.85
C SER A 57 7.48 1.45 10.13
N ILE A 58 7.10 0.37 10.84
CA ILE A 58 6.21 -0.68 10.32
C ILE A 58 4.82 -0.09 10.04
N PHE A 59 4.26 0.66 10.99
CA PHE A 59 2.95 1.28 10.82
C PHE A 59 2.91 2.27 9.68
N LYS A 60 3.97 3.07 9.54
CA LYS A 60 4.09 3.98 8.40
C LYS A 60 4.09 3.23 7.08
N MET A 61 4.93 2.19 6.95
CA MET A 61 5.04 1.41 5.72
C MET A 61 3.71 0.76 5.34
N TYR A 62 3.13 -0.02 6.26
CA TYR A 62 1.90 -0.76 5.98
C TYR A 62 0.67 0.16 5.87
N GLY A 63 0.64 1.27 6.62
CA GLY A 63 -0.42 2.28 6.51
C GLY A 63 -0.44 2.98 5.15
N THR A 64 0.73 3.19 4.53
CA THR A 64 0.81 3.71 3.16
C THR A 64 0.40 2.66 2.13
N GLU A 65 0.80 1.39 2.31
CA GLU A 65 0.35 0.29 1.42
C GLU A 65 -1.18 0.13 1.46
N LEU A 66 -1.78 0.13 2.65
CA LEU A 66 -3.24 0.10 2.83
C LEU A 66 -3.94 1.28 2.14
N GLN A 67 -3.40 2.50 2.23
CA GLN A 67 -3.99 3.65 1.55
C GLN A 67 -3.99 3.44 0.02
N GLN A 68 -2.85 3.07 -0.56
CA GLN A 68 -2.75 2.82 -2.00
C GLN A 68 -3.67 1.71 -2.48
N GLU A 69 -3.80 0.63 -1.71
CA GLU A 69 -4.76 -0.44 -2.02
C GLU A 69 -6.19 0.09 -2.02
N ARG A 70 -6.56 0.89 -1.01
CA ARG A 70 -7.89 1.49 -0.89
C ARG A 70 -8.20 2.39 -2.09
N SER A 71 -7.31 3.31 -2.46
CA SER A 71 -7.57 4.20 -3.59
C SER A 71 -7.60 3.47 -4.92
N SER A 72 -6.75 2.45 -5.12
CA SER A 72 -6.82 1.60 -6.31
C SER A 72 -8.17 0.89 -6.41
N LEU A 73 -8.62 0.27 -5.32
CA LEU A 73 -9.94 -0.38 -5.27
C LEU A 73 -11.07 0.60 -5.55
N LEU A 74 -11.01 1.81 -5.00
CA LEU A 74 -12.02 2.86 -5.23
C LEU A 74 -12.07 3.33 -6.69
N VAL A 75 -10.92 3.46 -7.35
CA VAL A 75 -10.85 3.80 -8.78
C VAL A 75 -11.45 2.67 -9.62
N GLU A 76 -11.05 1.44 -9.35
CA GLU A 76 -11.53 0.29 -10.11
C GLU A 76 -13.05 0.05 -9.90
N LEU A 77 -13.57 0.21 -8.68
CA LEU A 77 -15.00 0.08 -8.36
C LEU A 77 -15.86 1.13 -9.06
N ARG A 78 -15.34 2.35 -9.26
CA ARG A 78 -16.04 3.43 -9.97
C ARG A 78 -15.98 3.28 -11.49
N GLY A 79 -15.19 2.34 -12.01
CA GLY A 79 -15.02 2.12 -13.44
C GLY A 79 -14.58 3.40 -14.16
N PHE A 80 -15.28 3.79 -15.22
CA PHE A 80 -14.95 4.99 -16.01
C PHE A 80 -14.94 6.28 -15.17
N LYS A 81 -15.79 6.38 -14.16
CA LYS A 81 -15.84 7.53 -13.24
C LYS A 81 -14.65 7.58 -12.27
N GLY A 82 -13.88 6.50 -12.15
CA GLY A 82 -12.69 6.42 -11.30
C GLY A 82 -11.44 7.09 -11.89
N ILE A 83 -11.47 7.48 -13.16
CA ILE A 83 -10.34 8.12 -13.86
C ILE A 83 -10.68 9.56 -14.32
N GLY A 84 -11.71 10.16 -13.73
CA GLY A 84 -12.13 11.52 -14.06
C GLY A 84 -11.07 12.56 -13.68
N TRP A 85 -10.66 13.40 -14.63
CA TRP A 85 -9.59 14.39 -14.41
C TRP A 85 -10.08 15.85 -14.44
N ALA A 86 -10.96 16.18 -15.37
CA ALA A 86 -11.63 17.47 -15.51
C ALA A 86 -12.71 17.40 -16.60
N GLY A 87 -13.53 18.45 -16.73
CA GLY A 87 -14.44 18.65 -17.86
C GLY A 87 -15.90 18.27 -17.58
N ARG A 88 -16.77 18.51 -18.59
CA ARG A 88 -18.19 18.16 -18.53
C ARG A 88 -18.32 16.63 -18.61
N GLY A 89 -18.82 16.01 -17.54
CA GLY A 89 -18.98 14.55 -17.46
C GLY A 89 -18.48 13.92 -16.16
N PHE A 90 -17.70 14.67 -15.36
CA PHE A 90 -17.24 14.24 -14.05
C PHE A 90 -17.70 15.17 -12.94
N HIS A 91 -18.09 14.61 -11.80
CA HIS A 91 -18.40 15.35 -10.59
C HIS A 91 -17.14 15.61 -9.76
N GLY A 92 -17.20 16.61 -8.86
CA GLY A 92 -16.06 16.98 -8.01
C GLY A 92 -15.46 15.80 -7.23
N VAL A 93 -16.31 14.91 -6.71
CA VAL A 93 -15.89 13.70 -5.98
C VAL A 93 -15.12 12.69 -6.84
N GLU A 94 -15.39 12.62 -8.14
CA GLU A 94 -14.71 11.73 -9.09
C GLU A 94 -13.33 12.28 -9.44
N VAL A 95 -13.25 13.60 -9.64
CA VAL A 95 -11.98 14.31 -9.89
C VAL A 95 -11.07 14.26 -8.67
N GLU A 96 -11.63 14.50 -7.48
CA GLU A 96 -10.88 14.42 -6.22
C GLU A 96 -10.40 13.00 -5.96
N GLY A 97 -11.26 11.99 -6.16
CA GLY A 97 -10.88 10.59 -6.00
C GLY A 97 -9.71 10.18 -6.90
N THR A 98 -9.71 10.64 -8.15
CA THR A 98 -8.61 10.38 -9.11
C THR A 98 -7.32 11.09 -8.69
N ARG A 99 -7.41 12.35 -8.23
CA ARG A 99 -6.25 13.10 -7.72
C ARG A 99 -5.66 12.45 -6.47
N ASN A 100 -6.51 12.02 -5.54
CA ASN A 100 -6.10 11.33 -4.32
C ASN A 100 -5.40 10.01 -4.67
N TRP A 101 -5.95 9.21 -5.60
CA TRP A 101 -5.29 8.00 -6.07
C TRP A 101 -3.89 8.26 -6.65
N LEU A 102 -3.75 9.26 -7.52
CA LEU A 102 -2.45 9.64 -8.08
C LEU A 102 -1.49 10.20 -7.02
N GLY A 103 -1.99 10.98 -6.05
CA GLY A 103 -1.21 11.50 -4.93
C GLY A 103 -0.74 10.39 -3.99
N GLU A 104 -1.59 9.42 -3.70
CA GLU A 104 -1.25 8.27 -2.86
C GLU A 104 -0.17 7.40 -3.50
N ARG A 105 -0.06 7.34 -4.84
CA ARG A 105 1.09 6.72 -5.53
C ARG A 105 2.42 7.38 -5.17
N ALA A 106 2.43 8.71 -5.04
CA ALA A 106 3.62 9.43 -4.60
C ALA A 106 3.92 9.16 -3.12
N ALA A 107 2.91 8.83 -2.29
CA ALA A 107 3.08 8.61 -0.86
C ALA A 107 3.96 7.39 -0.50
N SER A 108 4.11 6.36 -1.36
CA SER A 108 5.07 5.26 -1.12
C SER A 108 6.52 5.61 -1.42
N ILE A 109 6.75 6.77 -2.03
CA ILE A 109 8.09 7.29 -2.35
C ILE A 109 8.43 8.45 -1.40
N TYR A 110 7.43 9.30 -1.15
CA TYR A 110 7.53 10.41 -0.23
C TYR A 110 7.75 9.90 1.20
N SER A 111 8.79 10.41 1.87
CA SER A 111 9.17 10.03 3.23
C SER A 111 9.81 8.63 3.37
N GLY A 112 10.64 8.24 2.40
CA GLY A 112 11.41 7.00 2.41
C GLY A 112 10.66 5.88 1.72
N SER A 113 11.22 5.40 0.61
CA SER A 113 10.62 4.30 -0.17
C SER A 113 10.27 3.12 0.73
N ASN A 114 9.16 2.42 0.44
CA ASN A 114 8.83 1.17 1.11
C ASN A 114 10.02 0.18 1.13
N GLU A 115 10.90 0.23 0.14
CA GLU A 115 12.12 -0.58 0.09
C GLU A 115 13.14 -0.19 1.19
N ILE A 116 13.33 1.11 1.43
CA ILE A 116 14.17 1.61 2.52
C ILE A 116 13.56 1.26 3.88
N GLN A 117 12.24 1.37 4.03
CA GLN A 117 11.55 0.98 5.25
C GLN A 117 11.66 -0.52 5.53
N ARG A 118 11.57 -1.37 4.50
CA ARG A 118 11.81 -2.82 4.63
C ARG A 118 13.24 -3.11 5.06
N ASN A 119 14.22 -2.39 4.55
CA ASN A 119 15.62 -2.51 5.01
C ASN A 119 15.79 -2.07 6.47
N ILE A 120 15.15 -0.98 6.90
CA ILE A 120 15.19 -0.54 8.30
C ILE A 120 14.55 -1.60 9.21
N ILE A 121 13.43 -2.21 8.80
CA ILE A 121 12.78 -3.29 9.55
C ILE A 121 13.68 -4.53 9.61
N ALA A 122 14.27 -4.94 8.47
CA ALA A 122 15.20 -6.05 8.39
C ALA A 122 16.38 -5.89 9.37
N LYS A 123 16.96 -4.70 9.45
CA LYS A 123 18.11 -4.42 10.30
C LYS A 123 17.73 -4.22 11.77
N ARG A 124 16.70 -3.41 12.06
CA ARG A 124 16.34 -3.01 13.43
C ARG A 124 15.40 -3.96 14.15
N VAL A 125 14.64 -4.78 13.42
CA VAL A 125 13.67 -5.72 14.01
C VAL A 125 14.16 -7.15 13.89
N LEU A 126 14.69 -7.53 12.72
CA LEU A 126 15.15 -8.90 12.48
C LEU A 126 16.65 -9.10 12.74
N GLY A 127 17.41 -8.05 13.05
CA GLY A 127 18.83 -8.13 13.39
C GLY A 127 19.73 -8.58 12.24
N LEU A 128 19.29 -8.38 10.99
CA LEU A 128 20.06 -8.81 9.82
C LEU A 128 21.29 -7.89 9.61
N PRO A 129 22.44 -8.47 9.17
CA PRO A 129 23.64 -7.71 8.86
C PRO A 129 23.46 -6.78 7.64
N ASP A 130 24.34 -5.79 7.52
CA ASP A 130 24.22 -4.67 6.59
C ASP A 130 24.29 -5.01 5.10
#